data_AF-A0A0T2N959-F1
#
_entry.id   AF-A0A0T2N959-F1
#
_cell.length_a   1.000
_cell.length_b   1.000
_cell.length_c   1.000
_cell.angle_alpha   90.00
_cell.angle_beta   90.00
_cell.angle_gamma   90.00
#
_symmetry.space_group_name_H-M   'P 1'
#
loop_
_entity.id
_entity.type
_entity.pdbx_description
1 polymer ?
#
loop_
_entity_poly.entity_id
_entity_poly.type
_entity_poly.pdbx_seq_one_letter_code
_entity_poly.pdbx_strand_id
1 'polypeptide(L)'
;MAIMAVLPVIQPTQAVAQLEDFVRGVGTVIAVCALTQSCGNQRPANNAPRQQAPAAPRAQPNPTVMADQQALNYFGFPAGTADGLSGSKTRNAISTYQGYMGYPVTGALTDYERSTLISGYQRAMSGLAGQYPNVVAAEGQRGLLRGIQREAQGLPFDPSARPAAPPVVQAAAQGTTPTPQAAAPTMPTFASKPVDVSMTQFCSEINLLTRANGSPVTANSITDPQFALNEQFCFAREYAISRTQQLSAEIHGVSDADLQLQCEGLVGVMAAQVARLGETPAAELTAGAAEFVRTFGMPNDQLIATGEICLGLGYRIDDAAIAVASTTVLVGAGRGTYGEMFGHHLRKGFGTTANADAARDWYGHALGALDGGQEPAFLPTQSAERAAVMRNALDFTTAAGTALPGATDVSLQFPAMTAAN
;
A
#
# COMPACT_ATOMS: atom_id res chain seq x y z
N MET A 1 40.72 5.00 -55.82
CA MET A 1 40.98 5.75 -54.57
C MET A 1 40.40 4.92 -53.44
N ALA A 2 41.23 4.15 -52.73
CA ALA A 2 40.81 3.29 -51.63
C ALA A 2 41.01 4.04 -50.31
N ILE A 3 39.94 4.17 -49.52
CA ILE A 3 39.97 4.84 -48.21
C ILE A 3 40.19 3.76 -47.14
N MET A 4 41.36 3.80 -46.50
CA MET A 4 41.69 3.01 -45.32
C MET A 4 40.89 3.52 -44.11
N ALA A 5 40.11 2.63 -43.48
CA ALA A 5 39.49 2.87 -42.18
C ALA A 5 40.44 2.42 -41.06
N VAL A 6 40.76 3.32 -40.13
CA VAL A 6 41.53 3.04 -38.92
C VAL A 6 40.54 2.76 -37.78
N LEU A 7 40.59 1.55 -37.22
CA LEU A 7 39.88 1.14 -36.00
C LEU A 7 40.74 1.44 -34.76
N PRO A 8 40.17 1.94 -33.65
CA PRO A 8 40.90 2.05 -32.39
C PRO A 8 40.95 0.70 -31.64
N VAL A 9 42.15 0.35 -31.17
CA VAL A 9 42.45 -0.79 -30.30
C VAL A 9 42.11 -0.43 -28.86
N ILE A 10 41.17 -1.17 -28.26
CA ILE A 10 40.85 -1.09 -26.82
C ILE A 10 41.70 -2.16 -26.12
N GLN A 11 42.54 -1.76 -25.16
CA GLN A 11 43.28 -2.69 -24.31
C GLN A 11 42.41 -3.14 -23.11
N PRO A 12 42.45 -4.42 -22.70
CA PRO A 12 41.78 -4.88 -21.49
C PRO A 12 42.61 -4.53 -20.24
N THR A 13 42.01 -3.83 -19.28
CA THR A 13 42.53 -3.71 -17.91
C THR A 13 42.29 -5.02 -17.16
N GLN A 14 43.37 -5.74 -16.84
CA GLN A 14 43.32 -6.86 -15.92
C GLN A 14 43.37 -6.33 -14.48
N ALA A 15 42.33 -6.63 -13.70
CA ALA A 15 42.35 -6.49 -12.25
C ALA A 15 42.34 -7.89 -11.63
N VAL A 16 43.53 -8.43 -11.40
CA VAL A 16 43.77 -9.60 -10.53
C VAL A 16 45.05 -9.34 -9.74
N ALA A 17 44.88 -9.02 -8.46
CA ALA A 17 45.89 -9.17 -7.39
C ALA A 17 45.12 -8.97 -6.07
N GLN A 18 44.80 -10.05 -5.36
CA GLN A 18 45.64 -10.83 -4.44
C GLN A 18 45.36 -10.46 -2.98
N LEU A 19 44.68 -11.40 -2.36
CA LEU A 19 44.50 -11.67 -0.94
C LEU A 19 45.82 -12.24 -0.40
N GLU A 20 46.58 -11.52 0.44
CA GLU A 20 47.45 -12.05 1.51
C GLU A 20 47.83 -10.92 2.48
N ASP A 21 47.43 -11.04 3.76
CA ASP A 21 48.33 -10.85 4.91
C ASP A 21 47.55 -11.08 6.23
N PHE A 22 47.51 -12.35 6.63
CA PHE A 22 47.17 -12.83 7.97
C PHE A 22 48.43 -13.50 8.52
N VAL A 23 49.12 -12.85 9.46
CA VAL A 23 50.32 -13.41 10.08
C VAL A 23 50.41 -13.09 11.58
N ARG A 24 50.75 -14.17 12.32
CA ARG A 24 51.31 -14.33 13.69
C ARG A 24 50.31 -14.70 14.79
N GLY A 25 50.50 -15.79 15.53
CA GLY A 25 51.60 -16.75 15.58
C GLY A 25 51.49 -17.56 16.88
N VAL A 26 51.53 -18.88 16.79
CA VAL A 26 51.66 -19.79 17.92
C VAL A 26 53.15 -19.96 18.22
N GLY A 27 53.56 -19.69 19.45
CA GLY A 27 54.93 -19.87 19.92
C GLY A 27 54.95 -20.17 21.42
N THR A 28 54.97 -21.47 21.74
CA THR A 28 55.23 -22.01 23.07
C THR A 28 56.68 -21.76 23.47
N VAL A 29 56.90 -21.06 24.58
CA VAL A 29 58.18 -21.09 25.32
C VAL A 29 57.87 -21.39 26.77
N ILE A 30 58.19 -22.63 27.16
CA ILE A 30 58.39 -23.02 28.55
C ILE A 30 59.72 -22.39 28.98
N ALA A 31 59.70 -21.51 29.97
CA ALA A 31 60.88 -21.12 30.72
C ALA A 31 60.55 -21.16 32.21
N VAL A 32 61.15 -22.15 32.85
CA VAL A 32 61.15 -22.44 34.28
C VAL A 32 61.74 -21.26 35.05
N CYS A 33 60.98 -20.75 36.02
CA CYS A 33 61.55 -20.09 37.19
C CYS A 33 61.02 -20.81 38.43
N ALA A 34 61.62 -21.97 38.69
CA ALA A 34 61.81 -22.47 40.04
C ALA A 34 63.22 -22.05 40.47
N LEU A 35 63.31 -21.39 41.63
CA LEU A 35 64.43 -21.29 42.58
C LEU A 35 64.57 -19.86 43.11
N THR A 36 64.40 -19.77 44.44
CA THR A 36 64.71 -18.67 45.38
C THR A 36 63.59 -17.71 45.80
N GLN A 37 63.54 -17.55 47.13
CA GLN A 37 62.65 -16.77 47.97
C GLN A 37 62.72 -15.26 47.74
N SER A 38 61.63 -14.59 48.13
CA SER A 38 61.54 -13.21 48.65
C SER A 38 61.62 -12.08 47.62
N CYS A 39 60.50 -11.43 47.31
CA CYS A 39 59.81 -10.38 48.08
C CYS A 39 60.21 -8.99 47.57
N GLY A 40 59.21 -8.12 47.31
CA GLY A 40 59.49 -6.69 47.27
C GLY A 40 58.42 -5.86 46.58
N ASN A 41 57.47 -5.38 47.38
CA ASN A 41 56.60 -4.24 47.11
C ASN A 41 57.37 -3.10 46.41
N GLN A 42 57.05 -2.81 45.15
CA GLN A 42 57.18 -1.47 44.59
C GLN A 42 55.96 -1.20 43.73
N ARG A 43 55.09 -0.29 44.18
CA ARG A 43 54.02 0.30 43.38
C ARG A 43 54.66 1.28 42.39
N PRO A 44 54.59 1.05 41.07
CA PRO A 44 54.84 2.11 40.11
C PRO A 44 53.54 2.91 39.93
N ALA A 45 53.65 4.23 39.92
CA ALA A 45 52.54 5.13 39.61
C ALA A 45 52.03 4.82 38.19
N ASN A 46 50.79 4.31 38.10
CA ASN A 46 50.12 4.05 36.83
C ASN A 46 49.69 5.39 36.19
N ASN A 47 50.61 6.04 35.49
CA ASN A 47 50.26 6.86 34.34
C ASN A 47 49.98 5.92 33.16
N ALA A 48 48.84 5.23 33.22
CA ALA A 48 48.33 4.52 32.05
C ALA A 48 47.64 5.57 31.15
N PRO A 49 47.99 5.68 29.85
CA PRO A 49 47.19 6.46 28.92
C PRO A 49 45.78 5.85 28.92
N ARG A 50 44.77 6.66 29.27
CA ARG A 50 43.36 6.28 29.20
C ARG A 50 43.05 5.92 27.76
N GLN A 51 43.06 4.64 27.42
CA GLN A 51 42.55 4.15 26.14
C GLN A 51 41.09 4.60 26.08
N GLN A 52 40.83 5.61 25.24
CA GLN A 52 39.47 6.03 24.94
C GLN A 52 38.80 4.85 24.24
N ALA A 53 37.78 4.28 24.89
CA ALA A 53 36.92 3.31 24.25
C ALA A 53 36.42 3.93 22.93
N PRO A 54 36.43 3.18 21.81
CA PRO A 54 35.93 3.69 20.55
C PRO A 54 34.51 4.24 20.74
N ALA A 55 34.26 5.45 20.24
CA ALA A 55 32.96 6.09 20.32
C ALA A 55 31.89 5.13 19.78
N ALA A 56 30.82 4.93 20.55
CA ALA A 56 29.70 4.10 20.13
C ALA A 56 29.23 4.56 18.73
N PRO A 57 28.90 3.62 17.82
CA PRO A 57 28.36 3.98 16.50
C PRO A 57 27.18 4.94 16.68
N ARG A 58 27.17 6.04 15.93
CA ARG A 58 26.03 6.97 15.92
C ARG A 58 24.77 6.18 15.56
N ALA A 59 23.73 6.31 16.38
CA ALA A 59 22.44 5.71 16.09
C ALA A 59 21.98 6.16 14.71
N GLN A 60 21.72 5.19 13.83
CA GLN A 60 21.29 5.48 12.46
C GLN A 60 19.79 5.81 12.47
N PRO A 61 19.35 6.81 11.69
CA PRO A 61 17.93 7.11 11.50
C PRO A 61 17.17 5.88 10.99
N ASN A 62 16.10 5.50 11.68
CA ASN A 62 15.23 4.40 11.27
C ASN A 62 13.98 4.96 10.58
N PRO A 63 13.70 4.62 9.31
CA PRO A 63 12.54 5.13 8.57
C PRO A 63 11.21 4.73 9.22
N THR A 64 11.17 3.57 9.87
CA THR A 64 10.01 3.05 10.59
C THR A 64 9.72 3.87 11.85
N VAL A 65 10.75 4.36 12.55
CA VAL A 65 10.60 5.28 13.69
C VAL A 65 10.20 6.68 13.23
N MET A 66 10.73 7.12 12.08
CA MET A 66 10.37 8.41 11.48
C MET A 66 8.88 8.48 11.14
N ALA A 67 8.33 7.41 10.56
CA ALA A 67 6.91 7.28 10.27
C ALA A 67 6.05 7.34 11.56
N ASP A 68 6.47 6.68 12.64
CA ASP A 68 5.76 6.77 13.92
C ASP A 68 5.75 8.20 14.47
N GLN A 69 6.91 8.86 14.44
CA GLN A 69 7.05 10.23 14.93
C GLN A 69 6.14 11.18 14.14
N GLN A 70 6.06 11.03 12.81
CA GLN A 70 5.13 11.80 11.97
C GLN A 70 3.67 11.56 12.36
N ALA A 71 3.25 10.29 12.48
CA ALA A 71 1.88 9.94 12.83
C ALA A 71 1.51 10.39 14.26
N LEU A 72 2.40 10.19 15.23
CA LEU A 72 2.22 10.65 16.61
C LEU A 72 2.02 12.16 16.66
N ASN A 73 2.89 12.93 16.01
CA ASN A 73 2.79 14.38 15.97
C ASN A 73 1.50 14.86 15.29
N TYR A 74 1.10 14.21 14.20
CA TYR A 74 -0.15 14.53 13.49
C TYR A 74 -1.37 14.39 14.39
N PHE A 75 -1.45 13.32 15.18
CA PHE A 75 -2.52 13.11 16.14
C PHE A 75 -2.39 13.93 17.44
N GLY A 76 -1.38 14.80 17.53
CA GLY A 76 -1.17 15.65 18.70
C GLY A 76 -0.52 14.93 19.88
N PHE A 77 0.17 13.81 19.63
CA PHE A 77 1.09 13.17 20.59
C PHE A 77 2.51 13.69 20.31
N PRO A 78 3.07 14.60 21.13
CA PRO A 78 4.29 15.33 20.78
C PRO A 78 5.54 14.44 20.87
N ALA A 79 5.97 13.88 19.73
CA ALA A 79 7.13 12.99 19.62
C ALA A 79 8.46 13.72 19.36
N GLY A 80 8.40 15.03 19.09
CA GLY A 80 9.56 15.84 18.66
C GLY A 80 9.74 15.83 17.14
N THR A 81 10.91 16.18 16.64
CA THR A 81 11.20 16.11 15.20
C THR A 81 11.16 14.67 14.71
N ALA A 82 10.60 14.42 13.54
CA ALA A 82 10.62 13.10 12.90
C ALA A 82 12.01 12.82 12.31
N ASP A 83 12.95 12.44 13.17
CA ASP A 83 14.36 12.22 12.85
C ASP A 83 14.74 10.73 12.74
N GLY A 84 13.79 9.82 12.98
CA GLY A 84 14.02 8.38 12.96
C GLY A 84 14.77 7.85 14.18
N LEU A 85 14.96 8.66 15.23
CA LEU A 85 15.64 8.27 16.46
C LEU A 85 14.63 8.13 17.61
N SER A 86 14.53 6.92 18.18
CA SER A 86 13.60 6.65 19.28
C SER A 86 14.13 7.22 20.60
N GLY A 87 13.84 8.50 20.85
CA GLY A 87 14.26 9.24 22.04
C GLY A 87 13.27 9.18 23.21
N SER A 88 13.53 9.95 24.26
CA SER A 88 12.61 10.10 25.40
C SER A 88 11.28 10.75 24.98
N LYS A 89 11.32 11.72 24.05
CA LYS A 89 10.12 12.37 23.52
C LYS A 89 9.22 11.39 22.76
N THR A 90 9.79 10.56 21.88
CA THR A 90 9.06 9.52 21.15
C THR A 90 8.43 8.51 22.10
N ARG A 91 9.18 8.03 23.11
CA ARG A 91 8.62 7.13 24.14
C ARG A 91 7.48 7.76 24.94
N ASN A 92 7.62 9.03 25.34
CA ASN A 92 6.55 9.75 26.05
C ASN A 92 5.29 9.93 25.18
N ALA A 93 5.48 10.24 23.89
CA ALA A 93 4.37 10.32 22.93
C ALA A 93 3.66 8.97 22.77
N ILE A 94 4.42 7.87 22.67
CA ILE A 94 3.87 6.51 22.63
C ILE A 94 3.08 6.20 23.90
N SER A 95 3.62 6.50 25.08
CA SER A 95 2.89 6.29 26.34
C SER A 95 1.57 7.07 26.40
N THR A 96 1.56 8.29 25.85
CA THR A 96 0.36 9.14 25.80
C THR A 96 -0.67 8.59 24.82
N TYR A 97 -0.21 8.12 23.66
CA TYR A 97 -1.02 7.42 22.67
C TYR A 97 -1.64 6.13 23.24
N GLN A 98 -0.84 5.30 23.92
CA GLN A 98 -1.31 4.07 24.57
C GLN A 98 -2.38 4.38 25.63
N GLY A 99 -2.14 5.36 26.50
CA GLY A 99 -3.12 5.79 27.48
C GLY A 99 -4.42 6.32 26.85
N TYR A 100 -4.31 7.03 25.73
CA TYR A 100 -5.47 7.50 24.98
C TYR A 100 -6.27 6.36 24.34
N MET A 101 -5.60 5.34 23.81
CA MET A 101 -6.25 4.18 23.15
C MET A 101 -6.68 3.08 24.13
N GLY A 102 -6.35 3.21 25.42
CA GLY A 102 -6.64 2.21 26.44
C GLY A 102 -5.72 0.98 26.40
N TYR A 103 -4.55 1.10 25.76
CA TYR A 103 -3.53 0.06 25.74
C TYR A 103 -2.68 0.06 27.01
N PRO A 104 -1.96 -1.04 27.32
CA PRO A 104 -0.91 -1.01 28.33
C PRO A 104 0.12 0.09 28.04
N VAL A 105 0.36 0.98 29.01
CA VAL A 105 1.28 2.10 28.85
C VAL A 105 2.72 1.63 29.08
N THR A 106 3.35 1.09 28.04
CA THR A 106 4.72 0.55 28.05
C THR A 106 5.75 1.55 27.52
N GLY A 107 5.31 2.55 26.76
CA GLY A 107 6.19 3.49 26.04
C GLY A 107 6.89 2.89 24.83
N ALA A 108 6.51 1.67 24.41
CA ALA A 108 6.98 1.01 23.20
C ALA A 108 5.79 0.47 22.40
N LEU A 109 5.74 0.76 21.11
CA LEU A 109 4.66 0.32 20.23
C LEU A 109 4.80 -1.19 19.95
N THR A 110 3.71 -1.93 20.16
CA THR A 110 3.54 -3.24 19.54
C THR A 110 3.21 -3.11 18.06
N ASP A 111 3.34 -4.19 17.28
CA ASP A 111 2.97 -4.17 15.85
C ASP A 111 1.50 -3.79 15.63
N TYR A 112 0.62 -4.26 16.52
CA TYR A 112 -0.81 -3.92 16.50
C TYR A 112 -1.05 -2.43 16.77
N GLU A 113 -0.43 -1.88 17.82
CA GLU A 113 -0.54 -0.47 18.19
C GLU A 113 0.02 0.44 17.09
N ARG A 114 1.19 0.09 16.55
CA ARG A 114 1.78 0.76 15.39
C ARG A 114 0.85 0.73 14.19
N SER A 115 0.29 -0.42 13.85
CA SER A 115 -0.60 -0.55 12.68
C SER A 115 -1.84 0.35 12.81
N THR A 116 -2.40 0.47 14.02
CA THR A 116 -3.55 1.33 14.30
C THR A 116 -3.17 2.81 14.16
N LEU A 117 -2.02 3.21 14.69
CA LEU A 117 -1.49 4.57 14.58
C LEU A 117 -1.23 4.97 13.12
N ILE A 118 -0.52 4.11 12.37
CA ILE A 118 -0.11 4.40 10.99
C ILE A 118 -1.31 4.35 10.03
N SER A 119 -2.20 3.36 10.16
CA SER A 119 -3.41 3.29 9.34
C SER A 119 -4.34 4.48 9.58
N GLY A 120 -4.44 4.93 10.85
CA GLY A 120 -5.15 6.16 11.17
C GLY A 120 -4.55 7.36 10.45
N TYR A 121 -3.22 7.51 10.52
CA TYR A 121 -2.52 8.64 9.90
C TYR A 121 -2.71 8.67 8.37
N GLN A 122 -2.60 7.51 7.72
CA GLN A 122 -2.82 7.37 6.28
C GLN A 122 -4.25 7.75 5.88
N ARG A 123 -5.26 7.28 6.62
CA ARG A 123 -6.67 7.67 6.40
C ARG A 123 -6.88 9.17 6.63
N ALA A 124 -6.23 9.73 7.65
CA ALA A 124 -6.35 11.16 7.93
C ALA A 124 -5.76 12.01 6.79
N MET A 125 -4.61 11.58 6.26
CA MET A 125 -3.96 12.22 5.11
C MET A 125 -4.73 12.06 3.80
N SER A 126 -5.45 10.96 3.61
CA SER A 126 -6.27 10.73 2.41
C SER A 126 -7.62 11.47 2.44
N GLY A 127 -7.84 12.36 3.41
CA GLY A 127 -9.07 13.14 3.55
C GLY A 127 -10.24 12.39 4.19
N LEU A 128 -10.09 11.11 4.55
CA LEU A 128 -11.12 10.32 5.25
C LEU A 128 -11.43 10.87 6.65
N ALA A 129 -10.54 11.67 7.25
CA ALA A 129 -10.86 12.40 8.48
C ALA A 129 -12.11 13.30 8.35
N GLY A 130 -12.39 13.80 7.14
CA GLY A 130 -13.59 14.58 6.82
C GLY A 130 -14.90 13.77 6.85
N GLN A 131 -14.82 12.44 6.84
CA GLN A 131 -15.99 11.54 6.97
C GLN A 131 -16.40 11.32 8.43
N TYR A 132 -15.58 11.78 9.39
CA TYR A 132 -15.86 11.70 10.82
C TYR A 132 -15.94 13.11 11.45
N PRO A 133 -16.75 14.04 10.90
CA PRO A 133 -16.77 15.43 11.36
C PRO A 133 -17.15 15.54 12.84
N ASN A 134 -18.04 14.66 13.31
CA ASN A 134 -18.48 14.61 14.70
C ASN A 134 -17.38 14.12 15.66
N VAL A 135 -16.47 13.27 15.17
CA VAL A 135 -15.38 12.68 15.96
C VAL A 135 -14.25 13.69 16.11
N VAL A 136 -13.88 14.34 15.00
CA VAL A 136 -12.85 15.37 14.98
C VAL A 136 -13.30 16.62 15.76
N ALA A 137 -14.59 16.98 15.69
CA ALA A 137 -15.15 18.08 16.47
C ALA A 137 -15.14 17.82 17.98
N ALA A 138 -15.33 16.56 18.42
CA ALA A 138 -15.41 16.21 19.84
C ALA A 138 -14.04 16.02 20.50
N GLU A 139 -13.10 15.34 19.84
CA GLU A 139 -11.83 14.93 20.46
C GLU A 139 -10.57 15.46 19.72
N GLY A 140 -10.76 16.26 18.67
CA GLY A 140 -9.69 16.68 17.76
C GLY A 140 -9.26 15.55 16.82
N GLN A 141 -8.14 15.73 16.12
CA GLN A 141 -7.67 14.76 15.11
C GLN A 141 -7.38 13.36 15.71
N ARG A 142 -6.94 13.26 16.97
CA ARG A 142 -6.77 11.97 17.66
C ARG A 142 -8.05 11.15 17.82
N GLY A 143 -9.22 11.80 17.82
CA GLY A 143 -10.53 11.14 17.85
C GLY A 143 -10.68 10.08 16.78
N LEU A 144 -10.08 10.33 15.61
CA LEU A 144 -10.11 9.42 14.48
C LEU A 144 -9.55 8.04 14.83
N LEU A 145 -8.51 7.96 15.68
CA LEU A 145 -7.91 6.70 16.08
C LEU A 145 -8.89 5.81 16.85
N ARG A 146 -9.69 6.39 17.74
CA ARG A 146 -10.75 5.66 18.45
C ARG A 146 -11.94 5.32 17.56
N GLY A 147 -12.27 6.20 16.61
CA GLY A 147 -13.27 5.93 15.57
C GLY A 147 -12.90 4.67 14.78
N ILE A 148 -11.67 4.61 14.29
CA ILE A 148 -11.13 3.47 13.55
C ILE A 148 -11.08 2.21 14.41
N GLN A 149 -10.65 2.31 15.67
CA GLN A 149 -10.61 1.16 16.58
C GLN A 149 -12.01 0.58 16.85
N ARG A 150 -13.03 1.43 17.00
CA ARG A 150 -14.43 0.98 17.18
C ARG A 150 -15.00 0.38 15.90
N GLU A 151 -14.74 0.98 14.75
CA GLU A 151 -15.14 0.45 13.45
C GLU A 151 -14.52 -0.93 13.21
N ALA A 152 -13.24 -1.11 13.54
CA ALA A 152 -12.56 -2.39 13.49
C ALA A 152 -13.19 -3.45 14.42
N GLN A 153 -13.91 -3.03 15.47
CA GLN A 153 -14.67 -3.88 16.38
C GLN A 153 -16.15 -4.04 15.96
N GLY A 154 -16.55 -3.47 14.82
CA GLY A 154 -17.94 -3.47 14.34
C GLY A 154 -18.88 -2.62 15.21
N LEU A 155 -18.33 -1.72 16.03
CA LEU A 155 -19.10 -0.87 16.93
C LEU A 155 -19.27 0.54 16.35
N PRO A 156 -20.48 1.12 16.43
CA PRO A 156 -20.66 2.53 16.09
C PRO A 156 -19.84 3.41 17.04
N PHE A 157 -19.24 4.47 16.50
CA PHE A 157 -18.57 5.48 17.32
C PHE A 157 -19.57 6.50 17.84
N ASP A 158 -19.75 6.54 19.16
CA ASP A 158 -20.47 7.60 19.85
C ASP A 158 -19.45 8.57 20.50
N PRO A 159 -19.36 9.85 20.06
CA PRO A 159 -18.43 10.83 20.62
C PRO A 159 -18.68 11.15 22.10
N SER A 160 -19.83 10.76 22.66
CA SER A 160 -20.16 10.92 24.07
C SER A 160 -19.80 9.69 24.93
N ALA A 161 -19.46 8.55 24.31
CA ALA A 161 -19.08 7.32 25.00
C ALA A 161 -17.59 7.28 25.34
N ARG A 162 -17.20 7.90 26.45
CA ARG A 162 -15.86 7.65 27.07
C ARG A 162 -15.71 6.17 27.46
N PRO A 163 -14.49 5.61 27.45
CA PRO A 163 -14.21 4.32 28.10
C PRO A 163 -14.69 4.40 29.56
N ALA A 164 -15.50 3.43 29.98
CA ALA A 164 -16.15 3.45 31.29
C ALA A 164 -15.10 3.40 32.42
N ALA A 165 -15.04 4.45 33.23
CA ALA A 165 -14.56 4.36 34.61
C ALA A 165 -15.70 3.85 35.51
N PRO A 166 -15.43 3.19 36.65
CA PRO A 166 -16.46 2.59 37.50
C PRO A 166 -17.46 3.64 38.04
N PRO A 167 -18.71 3.25 38.33
CA PRO A 167 -19.83 4.18 38.38
C PRO A 167 -19.89 4.95 39.70
N VAL A 168 -20.22 6.24 39.58
CA VAL A 168 -20.77 7.07 40.68
C VAL A 168 -21.95 7.90 40.17
N VAL A 169 -22.89 8.09 41.10
CA VAL A 169 -24.29 8.50 41.01
C VAL A 169 -24.59 9.93 40.48
N GLN A 170 -25.85 10.08 40.04
CA GLN A 170 -26.56 11.19 39.35
C GLN A 170 -26.54 12.60 40.00
N ALA A 171 -26.71 13.63 39.15
CA ALA A 171 -27.63 14.81 39.25
C ALA A 171 -27.26 15.84 38.15
N ALA A 172 -28.06 16.78 37.62
CA ALA A 172 -29.49 17.09 37.52
C ALA A 172 -29.63 18.13 36.36
N ALA A 173 -30.86 18.41 35.96
CA ALA A 173 -31.30 19.15 34.77
C ALA A 173 -31.09 20.68 34.74
N GLN A 174 -31.19 21.28 33.54
CA GLN A 174 -31.79 22.58 33.15
C GLN A 174 -31.18 23.04 31.80
N GLY A 175 -31.87 23.65 30.82
CA GLY A 175 -33.25 24.12 30.71
C GLY A 175 -33.58 24.39 29.23
N THR A 176 -34.87 24.48 28.93
CA THR A 176 -35.45 24.62 27.58
C THR A 176 -35.63 26.07 27.18
N THR A 177 -35.20 26.43 25.96
CA THR A 177 -35.68 27.61 25.21
C THR A 177 -36.44 27.16 23.96
N PRO A 178 -37.50 27.86 23.51
CA PRO A 178 -38.38 27.37 22.45
C PRO A 178 -37.78 27.63 21.06
N THR A 179 -37.66 26.57 20.26
CA THR A 179 -37.30 26.63 18.84
C THR A 179 -38.53 26.96 18.00
N PRO A 180 -38.45 27.86 16.99
CA PRO A 180 -39.53 28.09 16.04
C PRO A 180 -39.82 26.84 15.22
N GLN A 181 -41.11 26.57 14.99
CA GLN A 181 -41.63 25.44 14.23
C GLN A 181 -41.15 25.48 12.77
N ALA A 182 -40.14 24.69 12.45
CA ALA A 182 -39.70 24.43 11.09
C ALA A 182 -40.69 23.47 10.40
N ALA A 183 -40.96 23.75 9.13
CA ALA A 183 -41.80 22.92 8.27
C ALA A 183 -41.34 21.46 8.28
N ALA A 184 -42.31 20.54 8.15
CA ALA A 184 -42.05 19.11 8.15
C ALA A 184 -40.92 18.77 7.14
N PRO A 185 -39.87 18.03 7.56
CA PRO A 185 -38.84 17.59 6.64
C PRO A 185 -39.49 16.68 5.60
N THR A 186 -39.52 17.13 4.35
CA THR A 186 -39.77 16.23 3.23
C THR A 186 -38.64 15.23 3.20
N MET A 187 -38.98 13.94 3.24
CA MET A 187 -38.01 12.87 3.08
C MET A 187 -37.22 13.09 1.79
N PRO A 188 -35.87 13.14 1.83
CA PRO A 188 -35.08 13.27 0.62
C PRO A 188 -35.39 12.10 -0.30
N THR A 189 -35.81 12.43 -1.52
CA THR A 189 -35.99 11.45 -2.60
C THR A 189 -34.65 11.25 -3.27
N PHE A 190 -34.04 10.09 -3.01
CA PHE A 190 -32.80 9.70 -3.69
C PHE A 190 -33.17 9.01 -5.00
N ALA A 191 -33.03 9.73 -6.11
CA ALA A 191 -33.08 9.12 -7.43
C ALA A 191 -31.82 8.25 -7.61
N SER A 192 -31.99 6.93 -7.72
CA SER A 192 -30.90 6.00 -8.04
C SER A 192 -30.54 6.15 -9.53
N LYS A 193 -29.32 6.64 -9.80
CA LYS A 193 -28.68 6.42 -11.10
C LYS A 193 -28.14 4.98 -11.15
N PRO A 194 -27.98 4.36 -12.33
CA PRO A 194 -27.16 3.18 -12.47
C PRO A 194 -25.77 3.51 -11.92
N VAL A 195 -25.31 2.77 -10.92
CA VAL A 195 -23.99 2.94 -10.32
C VAL A 195 -23.08 1.93 -10.98
N ASP A 196 -22.01 2.38 -11.62
CA ASP A 196 -20.93 1.48 -12.07
C ASP A 196 -20.40 0.69 -10.87
N VAL A 197 -19.95 -0.55 -11.08
CA VAL A 197 -19.48 -1.38 -9.97
C VAL A 197 -18.27 -0.72 -9.29
N SER A 198 -18.44 -0.27 -8.05
CA SER A 198 -17.40 0.41 -7.27
C SER A 198 -16.25 -0.54 -6.92
N MET A 199 -15.04 -0.22 -7.39
CA MET A 199 -13.83 -0.99 -7.06
C MET A 199 -13.46 -0.81 -5.58
N THR A 200 -13.71 0.38 -5.03
CA THR A 200 -13.46 0.73 -3.63
C THR A 200 -14.34 -0.10 -2.69
N GLN A 201 -15.65 -0.16 -2.96
CA GLN A 201 -16.56 -0.99 -2.17
C GLN A 201 -16.18 -2.47 -2.29
N PHE A 202 -15.95 -2.93 -3.52
CA PHE A 202 -15.53 -4.31 -3.78
C PHE A 202 -14.27 -4.68 -2.99
N CYS A 203 -13.22 -3.87 -3.05
CA CYS A 203 -11.99 -4.17 -2.32
C CYS A 203 -12.11 -4.03 -0.81
N SER A 204 -13.03 -3.18 -0.32
CA SER A 204 -13.33 -3.13 1.11
C SER A 204 -13.94 -4.44 1.61
N GLU A 205 -14.85 -5.03 0.82
CA GLU A 205 -15.46 -6.33 1.11
C GLU A 205 -14.43 -7.48 1.05
N ILE A 206 -13.64 -7.54 -0.02
CA ILE A 206 -12.60 -8.56 -0.18
C ILE A 206 -11.57 -8.48 0.96
N ASN A 207 -11.15 -7.29 1.37
CA ASN A 207 -10.24 -7.11 2.50
C ASN A 207 -10.87 -7.54 3.84
N LEU A 208 -12.18 -7.35 4.03
CA LEU A 208 -12.88 -7.86 5.20
C LEU A 208 -12.86 -9.39 5.24
N LEU A 209 -13.19 -10.04 4.12
CA LEU A 209 -13.20 -11.49 3.99
C LEU A 209 -11.78 -12.08 4.13
N THR A 210 -10.78 -11.44 3.54
CA THR A 210 -9.37 -11.84 3.67
C THR A 210 -8.93 -11.87 5.14
N ARG A 211 -9.33 -10.84 5.91
CA ARG A 211 -9.06 -10.79 7.36
C ARG A 211 -9.85 -11.85 8.13
N ALA A 212 -11.10 -12.10 7.77
CA ALA A 212 -11.92 -13.16 8.38
C ALA A 212 -11.32 -14.56 8.14
N ASN A 213 -10.66 -14.76 7.00
CA ASN A 213 -9.92 -16.00 6.67
C ASN A 213 -8.56 -16.09 7.38
N GLY A 214 -8.13 -15.04 8.09
CA GLY A 214 -6.92 -15.00 8.91
C GLY A 214 -5.62 -14.75 8.16
N SER A 215 -5.57 -15.00 6.84
CA SER A 215 -4.40 -14.70 6.00
C SER A 215 -4.79 -14.54 4.53
N PRO A 216 -4.00 -13.80 3.74
CA PRO A 216 -4.13 -13.78 2.28
C PRO A 216 -4.04 -15.17 1.67
N VAL A 217 -4.68 -15.36 0.52
CA VAL A 217 -4.63 -16.61 -0.23
C VAL A 217 -3.23 -16.82 -0.81
N THR A 218 -2.66 -17.99 -0.53
CA THR A 218 -1.40 -18.47 -1.13
C THR A 218 -1.69 -19.44 -2.27
N ALA A 219 -0.70 -19.67 -3.13
CA ALA A 219 -0.83 -20.56 -4.28
C ALA A 219 -1.23 -22.00 -3.88
N ASN A 220 -0.86 -22.42 -2.66
CA ASN A 220 -1.16 -23.75 -2.11
C ASN A 220 -2.44 -23.81 -1.28
N SER A 221 -3.10 -22.67 -1.01
CA SER A 221 -4.28 -22.58 -0.15
C SER A 221 -5.53 -22.12 -0.90
N ILE A 222 -5.54 -22.21 -2.23
CA ILE A 222 -6.68 -21.80 -3.06
C ILE A 222 -7.82 -22.81 -2.89
N THR A 223 -8.89 -22.37 -2.26
CA THR A 223 -10.17 -23.11 -2.17
C THR A 223 -11.26 -22.45 -3.02
N ASP A 224 -11.20 -21.12 -3.17
CA ASP A 224 -12.01 -20.33 -4.08
C ASP A 224 -11.09 -19.56 -5.05
N PRO A 225 -10.99 -19.98 -6.33
CA PRO A 225 -10.13 -19.32 -7.30
C PRO A 225 -10.63 -17.92 -7.67
N GLN A 226 -11.93 -17.64 -7.58
CA GLN A 226 -12.46 -16.31 -7.84
C GLN A 226 -12.10 -15.35 -6.71
N PHE A 227 -12.21 -15.81 -5.46
CA PHE A 227 -11.76 -15.04 -4.30
C PHE A 227 -10.25 -14.74 -4.37
N ALA A 228 -9.44 -15.73 -4.72
CA ALA A 228 -7.99 -15.55 -4.90
C ALA A 228 -7.69 -14.43 -5.92
N LEU A 229 -8.33 -14.47 -7.10
CA LEU A 229 -8.17 -13.42 -8.13
C LEU A 229 -8.74 -12.06 -7.69
N ASN A 230 -9.80 -12.03 -6.88
CA ASN A 230 -10.34 -10.80 -6.30
C ASN A 230 -9.31 -10.15 -5.36
N GLU A 231 -8.67 -10.95 -4.51
CA GLU A 231 -7.66 -10.49 -3.56
C GLU A 231 -6.44 -9.90 -4.31
N GLN A 232 -5.99 -10.58 -5.38
CA GLN A 232 -4.88 -10.10 -6.21
C GLN A 232 -5.16 -8.75 -6.90
N PHE A 233 -6.41 -8.51 -7.32
CA PHE A 233 -6.82 -7.21 -7.84
C PHE A 233 -6.70 -6.13 -6.76
N CYS A 234 -7.21 -6.41 -5.57
CA CYS A 234 -7.27 -5.42 -4.49
C CYS A 234 -5.90 -5.04 -3.96
N PHE A 235 -4.96 -6.00 -3.90
CA PHE A 235 -3.58 -5.70 -3.57
C PHE A 235 -2.88 -4.89 -4.66
N ALA A 236 -3.12 -5.19 -5.94
CA ALA A 236 -2.57 -4.41 -7.04
C ALA A 236 -3.13 -2.98 -7.08
N ARG A 237 -4.43 -2.82 -6.84
CA ARG A 237 -5.09 -1.52 -6.71
C ARG A 237 -4.44 -0.67 -5.63
N GLU A 238 -4.24 -1.22 -4.43
CA GLU A 238 -3.60 -0.50 -3.32
C GLU A 238 -2.15 -0.13 -3.65
N TYR A 239 -1.41 -1.07 -4.25
CA TYR A 239 -0.04 -0.82 -4.70
C TYR A 239 0.03 0.34 -5.71
N ALA A 240 -0.88 0.36 -6.69
CA ALA A 240 -0.94 1.43 -7.69
C ALA A 240 -1.23 2.80 -7.05
N ILE A 241 -2.16 2.87 -6.10
CA ILE A 241 -2.46 4.11 -5.36
C ILE A 241 -1.22 4.61 -4.61
N SER A 242 -0.52 3.71 -3.89
CA SER A 242 0.71 4.05 -3.17
C SER A 242 1.82 4.50 -4.12
N ARG A 243 1.97 3.82 -5.26
CA ARG A 243 2.95 4.16 -6.30
C ARG A 243 2.69 5.55 -6.88
N THR A 244 1.45 5.90 -7.19
CA THR A 244 1.09 7.24 -7.65
C THR A 244 1.47 8.30 -6.63
N GLN A 245 1.24 8.08 -5.33
CA GLN A 245 1.63 9.07 -4.30
C GLN A 245 3.15 9.31 -4.28
N GLN A 246 3.96 8.27 -4.50
CA GLN A 246 5.42 8.40 -4.60
C GLN A 246 5.83 9.20 -5.84
N LEU A 247 5.27 8.88 -7.00
CA LEU A 247 5.56 9.57 -8.27
C LEU A 247 5.09 11.03 -8.25
N SER A 248 3.90 11.29 -7.71
CA SER A 248 3.34 12.65 -7.64
C SER A 248 4.13 13.57 -6.70
N ALA A 249 4.87 13.02 -5.73
CA ALA A 249 5.73 13.83 -4.85
C ALA A 249 6.91 14.49 -5.61
N GLU A 250 7.28 13.95 -6.77
CA GLU A 250 8.35 14.49 -7.63
C GLU A 250 7.83 15.55 -8.62
N ILE A 251 6.50 15.70 -8.74
CA ILE A 251 5.86 16.64 -9.64
C ILE A 251 5.70 17.99 -8.95
N HIS A 252 6.31 19.03 -9.51
CA HIS A 252 6.18 20.39 -9.01
C HIS A 252 5.27 21.22 -9.93
N GLY A 253 4.41 22.05 -9.33
CA GLY A 253 3.60 23.03 -10.08
C GLY A 253 2.35 22.48 -10.76
N VAL A 254 1.95 21.24 -10.46
CA VAL A 254 0.67 20.66 -10.91
C VAL A 254 -0.21 20.42 -9.69
N SER A 255 -1.44 20.96 -9.69
CA SER A 255 -2.39 20.69 -8.61
C SER A 255 -3.04 19.31 -8.76
N ASP A 256 -3.58 18.74 -7.67
CA ASP A 256 -4.32 17.47 -7.75
C ASP A 256 -5.52 17.53 -8.70
N ALA A 257 -6.16 18.70 -8.80
CA ALA A 257 -7.28 18.93 -9.72
C ALA A 257 -6.82 18.97 -11.18
N ASP A 258 -5.68 19.61 -11.46
CA ASP A 258 -5.11 19.62 -12.81
C ASP A 258 -4.63 18.23 -13.23
N LEU A 259 -4.05 17.48 -12.28
CA LEU A 259 -3.64 16.10 -12.52
C LEU A 259 -4.86 15.22 -12.86
N GLN A 260 -5.95 15.39 -12.12
CA GLN A 260 -7.19 14.68 -12.39
C GLN A 260 -7.75 15.01 -13.78
N LEU A 261 -7.84 16.29 -14.12
CA LEU A 261 -8.32 16.75 -15.43
C LEU A 261 -7.48 16.17 -16.59
N GLN A 262 -6.16 16.08 -16.41
CA GLN A 262 -5.26 15.49 -17.40
C GLN A 262 -5.54 13.99 -17.59
N CYS A 263 -5.71 13.24 -16.50
CA CYS A 263 -6.01 11.81 -16.57
C CYS A 263 -7.43 11.52 -17.09
N GLU A 264 -8.41 12.39 -16.81
CA GLU A 264 -9.75 12.32 -17.42
C GLU A 264 -9.67 12.53 -18.95
N GLY A 265 -8.84 13.47 -19.41
CA GLY A 265 -8.60 13.70 -20.84
C GLY A 265 -8.04 12.46 -21.56
N LEU A 266 -7.24 11.64 -20.86
CA LEU A 266 -6.69 10.40 -21.40
C LEU A 266 -7.79 9.38 -21.77
N VAL A 267 -8.92 9.36 -21.05
CA VAL A 267 -10.04 8.45 -21.32
C VAL A 267 -10.57 8.67 -22.74
N GLY A 268 -10.76 9.94 -23.14
CA GLY A 268 -11.23 10.28 -24.48
C GLY A 268 -10.23 9.89 -25.57
N VAL A 269 -8.93 10.08 -25.31
CA VAL A 269 -7.85 9.74 -26.24
C VAL A 269 -7.74 8.23 -26.44
N MET A 270 -7.90 7.45 -25.37
CA MET A 270 -7.74 5.98 -25.41
C MET A 270 -9.02 5.23 -25.77
N ALA A 271 -10.17 5.91 -25.89
CA ALA A 271 -11.48 5.28 -26.05
C ALA A 271 -11.55 4.23 -27.17
N ALA A 272 -10.92 4.51 -28.33
CA ALA A 272 -10.91 3.59 -29.46
C ALA A 272 -10.14 2.28 -29.19
N GLN A 273 -9.09 2.34 -28.37
CA GLN A 273 -8.34 1.14 -27.95
C GLN A 273 -9.11 0.40 -26.86
N VAL A 274 -9.67 1.12 -25.88
CA VAL A 274 -10.44 0.53 -24.77
C VAL A 274 -11.69 -0.20 -25.26
N ALA A 275 -12.38 0.31 -26.28
CA ALA A 275 -13.55 -0.33 -26.86
C ALA A 275 -13.27 -1.73 -27.43
N ARG A 276 -12.01 -2.03 -27.79
CA ARG A 276 -11.59 -3.31 -28.38
C ARG A 276 -11.15 -4.33 -27.33
N LEU A 277 -11.06 -3.94 -26.06
CA LEU A 277 -10.37 -4.72 -25.01
C LEU A 277 -10.95 -6.12 -24.80
N GLY A 278 -12.27 -6.26 -24.90
CA GLY A 278 -12.96 -7.54 -24.74
C GLY A 278 -13.17 -8.32 -26.03
N GLU A 279 -12.75 -7.78 -27.18
CA GLU A 279 -13.05 -8.34 -28.50
C GLU A 279 -11.79 -8.72 -29.30
N THR A 280 -10.68 -8.03 -29.04
CA THR A 280 -9.40 -8.25 -29.71
C THR A 280 -8.46 -9.05 -28.81
N PRO A 281 -7.71 -10.05 -29.33
CA PRO A 281 -6.70 -10.76 -28.55
C PRO A 281 -5.66 -9.80 -27.93
N ALA A 282 -5.24 -10.09 -26.71
CA ALA A 282 -4.37 -9.24 -25.89
C ALA A 282 -3.07 -8.86 -26.62
N ALA A 283 -2.45 -9.80 -27.32
CA ALA A 283 -1.23 -9.56 -28.10
C ALA A 283 -1.46 -8.57 -29.26
N GLU A 284 -2.58 -8.69 -29.97
CA GLU A 284 -2.91 -7.79 -31.09
C GLU A 284 -3.24 -6.39 -30.58
N LEU A 285 -4.05 -6.28 -29.52
CA LEU A 285 -4.38 -4.99 -28.92
C LEU A 285 -3.12 -4.31 -28.38
N THR A 286 -2.22 -5.05 -27.74
CA THR A 286 -0.94 -4.52 -27.24
C THR A 286 -0.10 -3.93 -28.37
N ALA A 287 0.01 -4.62 -29.51
CA ALA A 287 0.72 -4.10 -30.68
C ALA A 287 0.06 -2.82 -31.25
N GLY A 288 -1.29 -2.79 -31.32
CA GLY A 288 -2.05 -1.62 -31.74
C GLY A 288 -1.91 -0.43 -30.78
N ALA A 289 -1.95 -0.69 -29.48
CA ALA A 289 -1.73 0.32 -28.45
C ALA A 289 -0.30 0.88 -28.52
N ALA A 290 0.70 0.03 -28.78
CA ALA A 290 2.09 0.46 -28.95
C ALA A 290 2.31 1.37 -30.17
N GLU A 291 1.58 1.14 -31.28
CA GLU A 291 1.56 2.09 -32.40
C GLU A 291 0.88 3.40 -32.01
N PHE A 292 -0.27 3.31 -31.33
CA PHE A 292 -1.04 4.49 -30.97
C PHE A 292 -0.31 5.41 -30.00
N VAL A 293 0.26 4.89 -28.91
CA VAL A 293 0.94 5.74 -27.91
C VAL A 293 2.20 6.41 -28.47
N ARG A 294 2.84 5.84 -29.51
CA ARG A 294 3.95 6.51 -30.23
C ARG A 294 3.52 7.81 -30.89
N THR A 295 2.25 7.95 -31.26
CA THR A 295 1.71 9.18 -31.86
C THR A 295 1.67 10.35 -30.88
N PHE A 296 1.76 10.09 -29.57
CA PHE A 296 1.80 11.14 -28.55
C PHE A 296 3.11 11.95 -28.59
N GLY A 297 4.16 11.42 -29.22
CA GLY A 297 5.45 12.10 -29.33
C GLY A 297 6.19 12.31 -28.00
N MET A 298 5.78 11.59 -26.95
CA MET A 298 6.40 11.65 -25.62
C MET A 298 7.53 10.62 -25.47
N PRO A 299 8.61 10.93 -24.71
CA PRO A 299 9.57 9.93 -24.26
C PRO A 299 8.90 8.76 -23.54
N ASN A 300 9.39 7.54 -23.75
CA ASN A 300 8.72 6.33 -23.25
C ASN A 300 8.72 6.24 -21.72
N ASP A 301 9.77 6.72 -21.06
CA ASP A 301 9.87 6.82 -19.61
C ASP A 301 8.82 7.79 -19.04
N GLN A 302 8.64 8.95 -19.68
CA GLN A 302 7.59 9.90 -19.34
C GLN A 302 6.20 9.29 -19.55
N LEU A 303 5.98 8.57 -20.65
CA LEU A 303 4.72 7.89 -20.94
C LEU A 303 4.37 6.84 -19.87
N ILE A 304 5.36 6.04 -19.45
CA ILE A 304 5.20 5.08 -18.36
C ILE A 304 4.85 5.79 -17.06
N ALA A 305 5.58 6.85 -16.70
CA ALA A 305 5.30 7.61 -15.48
C ALA A 305 3.87 8.18 -15.48
N THR A 306 3.43 8.79 -16.59
CA THR A 306 2.06 9.27 -16.76
C THR A 306 1.03 8.16 -16.61
N GLY A 307 1.29 6.98 -17.21
CA GLY A 307 0.43 5.81 -17.07
C GLY A 307 0.33 5.32 -15.62
N GLU A 308 1.45 5.20 -14.90
CA GLU A 308 1.48 4.77 -13.49
C GLU A 308 0.72 5.76 -12.59
N ILE A 309 0.94 7.07 -12.79
CA ILE A 309 0.27 8.13 -12.04
C ILE A 309 -1.25 8.07 -12.27
N CYS A 310 -1.69 8.07 -13.53
CA CYS A 310 -3.12 8.06 -13.84
C CYS A 310 -3.81 6.75 -13.44
N LEU A 311 -3.11 5.61 -13.50
CA LEU A 311 -3.64 4.33 -13.02
C LEU A 311 -3.99 4.38 -11.54
N GLY A 312 -3.05 4.78 -10.69
CA GLY A 312 -3.31 4.88 -9.25
C GLY A 312 -4.27 6.01 -8.89
N LEU A 313 -4.31 7.11 -9.67
CA LEU A 313 -5.37 8.12 -9.51
C LEU A 313 -6.75 7.52 -9.78
N GLY A 314 -6.95 6.87 -10.93
CA GLY A 314 -8.23 6.26 -11.31
C GLY A 314 -8.70 5.31 -10.24
N TYR A 315 -7.80 4.49 -9.70
CA TYR A 315 -8.12 3.65 -8.55
C TYR A 315 -8.48 4.44 -7.29
N ARG A 316 -7.72 5.48 -6.94
CA ARG A 316 -7.96 6.31 -5.74
C ARG A 316 -9.33 6.99 -5.77
N ILE A 317 -9.75 7.51 -6.92
CA ILE A 317 -11.03 8.22 -7.08
C ILE A 317 -12.17 7.30 -7.55
N ASP A 318 -11.92 5.98 -7.62
CA ASP A 318 -12.87 4.96 -8.04
C ASP A 318 -13.38 5.10 -9.48
N ASP A 319 -12.56 5.65 -10.37
CA ASP A 319 -12.83 5.78 -11.80
C ASP A 319 -12.15 4.65 -12.59
N ALA A 320 -12.94 3.66 -12.99
CA ALA A 320 -12.47 2.52 -13.75
C ALA A 320 -12.06 2.90 -15.20
N ALA A 321 -12.65 3.94 -15.79
CA ALA A 321 -12.33 4.35 -17.15
C ALA A 321 -10.92 4.94 -17.21
N ILE A 322 -10.54 5.77 -16.24
CA ILE A 322 -9.17 6.28 -16.10
C ILE A 322 -8.19 5.11 -15.90
N ALA A 323 -8.51 4.15 -15.02
CA ALA A 323 -7.64 3.01 -14.75
C ALA A 323 -7.41 2.14 -16.01
N VAL A 324 -8.45 1.84 -16.78
CA VAL A 324 -8.37 1.05 -18.01
C VAL A 324 -7.62 1.81 -19.11
N ALA A 325 -7.89 3.11 -19.29
CA ALA A 325 -7.16 3.95 -20.25
C ALA A 325 -5.67 4.02 -19.92
N SER A 326 -5.32 4.21 -18.65
CA SER A 326 -3.94 4.27 -18.16
C SER A 326 -3.22 2.93 -18.32
N THR A 327 -3.90 1.82 -18.06
CA THR A 327 -3.37 0.47 -18.33
C THR A 327 -3.07 0.28 -19.82
N THR A 328 -3.92 0.82 -20.70
CA THR A 328 -3.70 0.78 -22.16
C THR A 328 -2.45 1.54 -22.56
N VAL A 329 -2.19 2.69 -21.94
CA VAL A 329 -0.95 3.44 -22.13
C VAL A 329 0.26 2.62 -21.68
N LEU A 330 0.21 2.02 -20.49
CA LEU A 330 1.33 1.26 -19.91
C LEU A 330 1.69 0.02 -20.75
N VAL A 331 0.68 -0.73 -21.18
CA VAL A 331 0.85 -1.89 -22.05
C VAL A 331 1.39 -1.45 -23.43
N GLY A 332 0.85 -0.37 -24.00
CA GLY A 332 1.38 0.22 -25.23
C GLY A 332 2.82 0.72 -25.11
N ALA A 333 3.23 1.20 -23.94
CA ALA A 333 4.59 1.61 -23.62
C ALA A 333 5.57 0.42 -23.40
N GLY A 334 5.09 -0.81 -23.63
CA GLY A 334 5.88 -2.04 -23.53
C GLY A 334 5.89 -2.67 -22.14
N ARG A 335 5.11 -2.17 -21.17
CA ARG A 335 4.99 -2.74 -19.82
C ARG A 335 3.85 -3.78 -19.77
N GLY A 336 4.09 -4.92 -20.43
CA GLY A 336 3.11 -6.00 -20.60
C GLY A 336 2.60 -6.60 -19.28
N THR A 337 3.39 -6.54 -18.20
CA THR A 337 2.97 -7.01 -16.86
C THR A 337 1.78 -6.22 -16.28
N TYR A 338 1.50 -4.99 -16.75
CA TYR A 338 0.28 -4.27 -16.40
C TYR A 338 -0.98 -4.86 -17.02
N GLY A 339 -0.86 -5.73 -18.03
CA GLY A 339 -2.00 -6.36 -18.71
C GLY A 339 -2.90 -7.18 -17.78
N GLU A 340 -2.40 -7.61 -16.62
CA GLU A 340 -3.22 -8.31 -15.62
C GLU A 340 -4.37 -7.43 -15.09
N MET A 341 -4.22 -6.09 -15.12
CA MET A 341 -5.30 -5.18 -14.73
C MET A 341 -6.49 -5.36 -15.69
N PHE A 342 -6.25 -5.49 -16.99
CA PHE A 342 -7.33 -5.81 -17.93
C PHE A 342 -8.02 -7.13 -17.60
N GLY A 343 -7.25 -8.14 -17.20
CA GLY A 343 -7.78 -9.40 -16.70
C GLY A 343 -8.75 -9.21 -15.53
N HIS A 344 -8.41 -8.36 -14.55
CA HIS A 344 -9.29 -8.06 -13.42
C HIS A 344 -10.51 -7.24 -13.83
N HIS A 345 -10.33 -6.20 -14.64
CA HIS A 345 -11.39 -5.31 -15.09
C HIS A 345 -12.42 -6.05 -15.95
N LEU A 346 -11.98 -6.86 -16.92
CA LEU A 346 -12.87 -7.68 -17.76
C LEU A 346 -13.54 -8.81 -16.97
N ARG A 347 -12.89 -9.39 -15.96
CA ARG A 347 -13.55 -10.43 -15.15
C ARG A 347 -14.68 -9.87 -14.30
N LYS A 348 -14.55 -8.63 -13.83
CA LYS A 348 -15.51 -7.99 -12.91
C LYS A 348 -16.46 -7.00 -13.58
N GLY A 349 -16.19 -6.60 -14.82
CA GLY A 349 -16.94 -5.55 -15.51
C GLY A 349 -16.64 -4.14 -14.97
N PHE A 350 -15.43 -3.89 -14.46
CA PHE A 350 -15.03 -2.57 -13.99
C PHE A 350 -14.65 -1.69 -15.18
N GLY A 351 -15.47 -0.70 -15.53
CA GLY A 351 -15.21 0.21 -16.65
C GLY A 351 -15.16 -0.49 -18.02
N THR A 352 -15.63 -1.73 -18.10
CA THR A 352 -15.64 -2.58 -19.29
C THR A 352 -16.85 -3.52 -19.21
N THR A 353 -17.27 -4.07 -20.35
CA THR A 353 -18.21 -5.20 -20.34
C THR A 353 -17.49 -6.44 -19.81
N ALA A 354 -18.10 -7.15 -18.86
CA ALA A 354 -17.51 -8.36 -18.31
C ALA A 354 -17.29 -9.42 -19.41
N ASN A 355 -16.06 -9.93 -19.53
CA ASN A 355 -15.69 -10.97 -20.48
C ASN A 355 -14.64 -11.91 -19.88
N ALA A 356 -15.10 -13.10 -19.53
CA ALA A 356 -14.33 -14.22 -19.01
C ALA A 356 -13.12 -14.63 -19.85
N ASP A 357 -13.32 -14.79 -21.15
CA ASP A 357 -12.33 -15.37 -22.06
C ASP A 357 -11.26 -14.34 -22.38
N ALA A 358 -11.66 -13.11 -22.68
CA ALA A 358 -10.74 -12.00 -22.85
C ALA A 358 -9.95 -11.73 -21.55
N ALA A 359 -10.58 -11.83 -20.37
CA ALA A 359 -9.87 -11.71 -19.10
C ALA A 359 -8.75 -12.74 -18.97
N ARG A 360 -9.02 -14.01 -19.31
CA ARG A 360 -8.02 -15.09 -19.28
C ARG A 360 -6.86 -14.83 -20.25
N ASP A 361 -7.16 -14.37 -21.46
CA ASP A 361 -6.14 -13.99 -22.45
C ASP A 361 -5.22 -12.87 -21.90
N TRP A 362 -5.80 -11.84 -21.26
CA TRP A 362 -5.04 -10.75 -20.66
C TRP A 362 -4.17 -11.17 -19.46
N TYR A 363 -4.67 -12.05 -18.58
CA TYR A 363 -3.81 -12.61 -17.53
C TYR A 363 -2.67 -13.43 -18.14
N GLY A 364 -2.96 -14.26 -19.15
CA GLY A 364 -1.95 -15.05 -19.86
C GLY A 364 -0.89 -14.17 -20.50
N HIS A 365 -1.29 -13.06 -21.14
CA HIS A 365 -0.37 -12.09 -21.71
C HIS A 365 0.56 -11.46 -20.66
N ALA A 366 0.02 -11.00 -19.53
CA ALA A 366 0.81 -10.38 -18.48
C ALA A 366 1.75 -11.37 -17.76
N LEU A 367 1.27 -12.59 -17.48
CA LEU A 367 2.09 -13.66 -16.91
C LEU A 367 3.19 -14.09 -17.89
N GLY A 368 2.90 -14.16 -19.19
CA GLY A 368 3.88 -14.41 -20.23
C GLY A 368 4.94 -13.31 -20.35
N ALA A 369 4.55 -12.04 -20.17
CA ALA A 369 5.51 -10.93 -20.10
C ALA A 369 6.45 -11.04 -18.88
N LEU A 370 5.92 -11.45 -17.73
CA LEU A 370 6.71 -11.73 -16.53
C LEU A 370 7.68 -12.90 -16.75
N ASP A 371 7.22 -14.00 -17.36
CA ASP A 371 8.07 -15.15 -17.70
C ASP A 371 9.14 -14.79 -18.74
N GLY A 372 8.86 -13.81 -19.60
CA GLY A 372 9.80 -13.19 -20.52
C GLY A 372 10.83 -12.25 -19.88
N GLY A 373 10.80 -12.09 -18.54
CA GLY A 373 11.76 -11.30 -17.77
C GLY A 373 11.41 -9.81 -17.64
N GLN A 374 10.17 -9.40 -17.92
CA GLN A 374 9.74 -8.04 -17.60
C GLN A 374 9.60 -7.83 -16.09
N GLU A 375 9.85 -6.61 -15.63
CA GLU A 375 9.66 -6.23 -14.23
C GLU A 375 8.20 -6.41 -13.78
N PRO A 376 7.95 -6.97 -12.57
CA PRO A 376 6.61 -7.06 -12.02
C PRO A 376 5.96 -5.68 -11.90
N ALA A 377 4.73 -5.54 -12.40
CA ALA A 377 3.99 -4.27 -12.32
C ALA A 377 3.51 -3.94 -10.90
N PHE A 378 3.23 -4.97 -10.09
CA PHE A 378 2.64 -4.81 -8.75
C PHE A 378 3.34 -5.73 -7.75
N LEU A 379 3.51 -5.23 -6.52
CA LEU A 379 4.08 -5.98 -5.40
C LEU A 379 5.38 -6.74 -5.78
N PRO A 380 6.44 -6.07 -6.25
CA PRO A 380 7.62 -6.72 -6.82
C PRO A 380 8.29 -7.71 -5.87
N THR A 381 8.28 -7.42 -4.55
CA THR A 381 8.84 -8.30 -3.51
C THR A 381 8.03 -9.58 -3.27
N GLN A 382 6.78 -9.63 -3.74
CA GLN A 382 5.87 -10.77 -3.61
C GLN A 382 5.48 -11.37 -4.97
N SER A 383 6.11 -10.90 -6.05
CA SER A 383 5.74 -11.19 -7.44
C SER A 383 5.69 -12.68 -7.78
N ALA A 384 6.61 -13.49 -7.24
CA ALA A 384 6.62 -14.94 -7.45
C ALA A 384 5.36 -15.62 -6.88
N GLU A 385 5.03 -15.33 -5.62
CA GLU A 385 3.83 -15.87 -4.98
C GLU A 385 2.57 -15.37 -5.68
N ARG A 386 2.55 -14.07 -6.04
CA ARG A 386 1.43 -13.44 -6.74
C ARG A 386 1.13 -14.10 -8.08
N ALA A 387 2.17 -14.32 -8.88
CA ALA A 387 2.05 -14.99 -10.17
C ALA A 387 1.61 -16.46 -10.00
N ALA A 388 2.11 -17.14 -8.97
CA ALA A 388 1.69 -18.52 -8.66
C ALA A 388 0.21 -18.60 -8.25
N VAL A 389 -0.28 -17.68 -7.42
CA VAL A 389 -1.71 -17.58 -7.06
C VAL A 389 -2.57 -17.38 -8.31
N MET A 390 -2.21 -16.43 -9.17
CA MET A 390 -2.97 -16.15 -10.40
C MET A 390 -2.99 -17.35 -11.34
N ARG A 391 -1.83 -17.99 -11.60
CA ARG A 391 -1.76 -19.19 -12.44
C ARG A 391 -2.64 -20.31 -11.92
N ASN A 392 -2.46 -20.68 -10.64
CA ASN A 392 -3.23 -21.76 -10.05
C ASN A 392 -4.74 -21.45 -10.08
N ALA A 393 -5.14 -20.23 -9.72
CA ALA A 393 -6.54 -19.82 -9.77
C ALA A 393 -7.14 -19.91 -11.19
N LEU A 394 -6.39 -19.52 -12.22
CA LEU A 394 -6.82 -19.63 -13.61
C LEU A 394 -6.93 -21.10 -14.06
N ASP A 395 -5.96 -21.93 -13.71
CA ASP A 395 -5.97 -23.36 -14.03
C ASP A 395 -7.17 -24.09 -13.40
N PHE A 396 -7.50 -23.79 -12.12
CA PHE A 396 -8.70 -24.32 -11.46
C PHE A 396 -9.99 -24.02 -12.25
N THR A 397 -10.12 -22.82 -12.81
CA THR A 397 -11.31 -22.46 -13.61
C THR A 397 -11.40 -23.21 -14.93
N THR A 398 -10.28 -23.67 -15.49
CA THR A 398 -10.26 -24.50 -16.71
C THR A 398 -10.63 -25.95 -16.42
N ALA A 399 -10.17 -26.51 -15.29
CA ALA A 399 -10.41 -27.90 -14.92
C ALA A 399 -11.85 -28.15 -14.42
N ALA A 400 -12.49 -27.17 -13.79
CA ALA A 400 -13.82 -27.34 -13.19
C ALA A 400 -14.99 -27.26 -14.19
N GLY A 401 -14.78 -26.85 -15.45
CA GLY A 401 -15.82 -26.77 -16.49
C GLY A 401 -16.99 -25.83 -16.19
N THR A 402 -17.02 -25.18 -15.03
CA THR A 402 -18.02 -24.19 -14.66
C THR A 402 -17.70 -22.90 -15.41
N ALA A 403 -18.53 -22.58 -16.41
CA ALA A 403 -18.66 -21.24 -16.94
C ALA A 403 -18.72 -20.26 -15.76
N LEU A 404 -17.92 -19.20 -15.82
CA LEU A 404 -17.92 -18.12 -14.84
C LEU A 404 -19.37 -17.67 -14.64
N PRO A 405 -19.99 -17.88 -13.46
CA PRO A 405 -21.25 -17.21 -13.19
C PRO A 405 -20.91 -15.72 -13.13
N GLY A 406 -21.30 -14.99 -14.18
CA GLY A 406 -21.43 -13.55 -14.10
C GLY A 406 -22.31 -13.25 -12.90
N ALA A 407 -21.79 -12.40 -12.01
CA ALA A 407 -22.44 -11.84 -10.82
C ALA A 407 -23.84 -12.42 -10.53
N THR A 408 -23.90 -13.57 -9.87
CA THR A 408 -25.01 -13.77 -8.95
C THR A 408 -24.68 -12.94 -7.73
N ASP A 409 -25.25 -11.74 -7.70
CA ASP A 409 -25.48 -11.01 -6.46
C ASP A 409 -25.88 -12.01 -5.39
N VAL A 410 -25.09 -12.10 -4.32
CA VAL A 410 -25.63 -12.52 -3.03
C VAL A 410 -26.51 -11.35 -2.58
N SER A 411 -27.68 -11.23 -3.22
CA SER A 411 -28.76 -10.42 -2.70
C SER A 411 -29.16 -11.07 -1.39
N LEU A 412 -28.75 -10.46 -0.28
CA LEU A 412 -29.35 -10.71 1.03
C LEU A 412 -30.83 -10.35 0.89
N GLN A 413 -31.63 -11.38 0.65
CA GLN A 413 -33.07 -11.27 0.49
C GLN A 413 -33.65 -10.97 1.87
N PHE A 414 -33.81 -9.69 2.19
CA PHE A 414 -34.54 -9.28 3.39
C PHE A 414 -36.01 -9.69 3.24
N PRO A 415 -36.61 -10.35 4.24
CA PRO A 415 -38.02 -10.68 4.20
C PRO A 415 -38.82 -9.37 4.12
N ALA A 416 -39.72 -9.30 3.14
CA ALA A 416 -40.64 -8.19 2.99
C ALA A 416 -41.49 -8.06 4.26
N MET A 417 -41.36 -6.93 4.97
CA MET A 417 -42.31 -6.59 6.02
C MET A 417 -43.63 -6.20 5.34
N THR A 418 -44.62 -7.08 5.46
CA THR A 418 -46.01 -6.77 5.14
C THR A 418 -46.47 -5.65 6.07
N ALA A 419 -46.75 -4.47 5.50
CA ALA A 419 -47.44 -3.41 6.22
C ALA A 419 -48.83 -3.90 6.62
N ALA A 420 -49.11 -3.94 7.92
CA ALA A 420 -50.46 -4.11 8.42
C ALA A 420 -51.23 -2.80 8.18
N ASN A 421 -52.39 -2.92 7.53
CA ASN A 421 -53.38 -1.85 7.37
C ASN A 421 -53.99 -1.44 8.71
#